data_AF-A0A9E3D9M1-F1
#
_entry.id   AF-A0A9E3D9M1-F1
#
_cell.length_a   1.000
_cell.length_b   1.000
_cell.length_c   1.000
_cell.angle_alpha   90.00
_cell.angle_beta   90.00
_cell.angle_gamma   90.00
#
_symmetry.space_group_name_H-M   'P 1'
#
loop_
_entity.id
_entity.type
_entity.pdbx_description
1 polymer ?
#
loop_
_entity_poly.entity_id
_entity_poly.type
_entity_poly.pdbx_seq_one_letter_code
_entity_poly.pdbx_strand_id
1 'polypeptide(L)'
;MAILAVAPTVPSFLDRTMLALARVDDTPNTQMPTGKDGKILVVVQLSGGNDGLNTVIPYADDRYHNARSVIGHAANTVLKLDDYVGLHPNLAPFKELYDQGKMAVVQGVGYPNPNRSHFRSMDIWQSGRPDEDVVTTGWIGRYFDNACAGADPKVGISIGETSPVAMHG
;
A
#
# COMPACT_ATOMS: atom_id res chain seq x y z
N MET A 1 22.95 -15.53 -0.72
CA MET A 1 23.40 -14.88 -1.97
C MET A 1 22.55 -13.62 -2.13
N ALA A 2 23.01 -12.50 -1.58
CA ALA A 2 22.31 -11.22 -1.68
C ALA A 2 22.58 -10.62 -3.05
N ILE A 3 21.52 -10.35 -3.81
CA ILE A 3 21.63 -9.56 -5.03
C ILE A 3 21.76 -8.10 -4.60
N LEU A 4 22.97 -7.57 -4.70
CA LEU A 4 23.24 -6.14 -4.54
C LEU A 4 22.90 -5.46 -5.88
N ALA A 5 21.70 -4.88 -5.98
CA ALA A 5 21.38 -3.96 -7.06
C ALA A 5 21.95 -2.59 -6.71
N VAL A 6 23.10 -2.24 -7.31
CA VAL A 6 23.69 -0.90 -7.20
C VAL A 6 22.97 0.02 -8.17
N ALA A 7 21.87 0.62 -7.72
CA ALA A 7 21.31 1.83 -8.31
C ALA A 7 21.87 3.04 -7.53
N PRO A 8 22.17 4.18 -8.16
CA PRO A 8 22.80 5.33 -7.50
C PRO A 8 21.93 5.96 -6.41
N THR A 9 20.64 5.62 -6.34
CA THR A 9 19.73 6.02 -5.27
C THR A 9 18.73 4.91 -4.99
N VAL A 10 19.03 4.02 -4.04
CA VAL A 10 18.01 3.15 -3.46
C VAL A 10 17.07 4.05 -2.63
N PRO A 11 15.76 4.07 -2.90
CA PRO A 11 14.80 4.75 -2.02
C PRO A 11 15.06 4.38 -0.57
N SER A 12 15.11 5.37 0.32
CA SER A 12 15.52 5.17 1.72
C SER A 12 14.69 4.12 2.46
N PHE A 13 13.44 3.88 2.04
CA PHE A 13 12.61 2.82 2.61
C PHE A 13 13.12 1.41 2.25
N LEU A 14 13.65 1.19 1.04
CA LEU A 14 14.24 -0.08 0.64
C LEU A 14 15.56 -0.32 1.38
N ASP A 15 16.39 0.71 1.52
CA ASP A 15 17.64 0.62 2.29
C ASP A 15 17.36 0.32 3.78
N ARG A 16 16.39 1.01 4.39
CA ARG A 16 15.94 0.72 5.77
C ARG A 16 15.34 -0.67 5.92
N THR A 17 14.58 -1.13 4.93
CA THR A 17 14.02 -2.49 4.92
C THR A 17 15.15 -3.52 4.83
N MET A 18 16.11 -3.33 3.92
CA MET A 18 17.27 -4.23 3.79
C MET A 18 18.15 -4.21 5.04
N LEU A 19 18.38 -3.06 5.67
CA LEU A 19 19.12 -2.98 6.94
C LEU A 19 18.38 -3.67 8.10
N ALA A 20 17.05 -3.53 8.16
CA ALA A 20 16.24 -4.24 9.15
C ALA A 20 16.27 -5.76 8.93
N LEU A 21 16.27 -6.21 7.66
CA LEU A 21 16.38 -7.61 7.26
C LEU A 21 17.81 -8.16 7.42
N ALA A 22 18.86 -7.37 7.21
CA ALA A 22 20.26 -7.81 7.28
C ALA A 22 20.76 -7.95 8.73
N ARG A 23 20.12 -7.29 9.70
CA ARG A 23 20.38 -7.48 11.13
C ARG A 23 19.83 -8.80 11.69
N VAL A 24 19.23 -9.64 10.85
CA VAL A 24 18.61 -10.92 11.21
C VAL A 24 19.61 -12.10 11.21
N ASP A 25 20.82 -11.94 10.69
CA ASP A 25 21.68 -13.08 10.33
C ASP A 25 22.30 -13.88 11.49
N ASP A 26 22.16 -13.48 12.77
CA ASP A 26 22.84 -14.18 13.88
C ASP A 26 21.95 -14.86 14.95
N THR A 27 20.64 -15.01 14.76
CA THR A 27 19.83 -15.86 15.67
C THR A 27 18.61 -16.51 14.98
N PRO A 28 18.18 -17.73 15.41
CA PRO A 28 17.13 -18.52 14.77
C PRO A 28 15.69 -17.97 14.94
N ASN A 29 15.55 -16.68 15.27
CA ASN A 29 14.32 -16.08 15.78
C ASN A 29 13.82 -14.91 14.93
N THR A 30 13.91 -15.01 13.61
CA THR A 30 12.80 -14.48 12.80
C THR A 30 11.68 -15.50 12.79
N GLN A 31 10.44 -15.03 12.67
CA GLN A 31 9.21 -15.83 12.60
C GLN A 31 9.51 -17.24 12.07
N MET A 32 9.18 -18.31 12.81
CA MET A 32 9.22 -19.66 12.23
C MET A 32 8.45 -19.56 10.92
N PRO A 33 9.15 -19.67 9.78
CA PRO A 33 8.49 -19.52 8.52
C PRO A 33 7.56 -20.72 8.45
N THR A 34 6.27 -20.49 8.24
CA THR A 34 5.50 -21.53 7.54
C THR A 34 6.02 -21.73 6.11
N GLY A 35 6.99 -20.91 5.66
CA GLY A 35 8.00 -21.29 4.68
C GLY A 35 9.01 -20.16 4.52
N LYS A 36 10.27 -20.50 4.23
CA LYS A 36 11.20 -19.58 3.53
C LYS A 36 10.58 -19.00 2.23
N ASP A 37 9.42 -19.53 1.84
CA ASP A 37 8.51 -19.17 0.77
C ASP A 37 7.16 -18.56 1.25
N GLY A 38 7.09 -18.04 2.49
CA GLY A 38 5.90 -17.44 3.06
C GLY A 38 5.55 -16.10 2.39
N LYS A 39 4.25 -15.82 2.25
CA LYS A 39 3.79 -14.56 1.66
C LYS A 39 4.02 -13.41 2.65
N ILE A 40 4.79 -12.40 2.22
CA ILE A 40 4.97 -11.15 2.97
C ILE A 40 3.89 -10.17 2.51
N LEU A 41 3.15 -9.61 3.47
CA LEU A 41 2.26 -8.47 3.21
C LEU A 41 3.04 -7.18 3.42
N VAL A 42 3.15 -6.38 2.35
CA VAL A 42 3.68 -5.02 2.42
C VAL A 42 2.51 -4.05 2.27
N VAL A 43 2.26 -3.24 3.29
CA VAL A 43 1.24 -2.19 3.25
C VAL A 43 1.92 -0.85 3.04
N VAL A 44 1.67 -0.22 1.89
CA VAL A 44 2.20 1.11 1.56
C VAL A 44 1.11 2.14 1.73
N GLN A 45 1.31 3.07 2.67
CA GLN A 45 0.43 4.20 2.89
C GLN A 45 1.03 5.46 2.27
N LEU A 46 0.29 6.13 1.38
CA LEU A 46 0.70 7.39 0.77
C LEU A 46 0.11 8.58 1.54
N SER A 47 0.94 9.21 2.38
CA SER A 47 0.58 10.45 3.09
C SER A 47 0.70 11.64 2.14
N GLY A 48 -0.42 12.24 1.72
CA GLY A 48 -0.41 13.37 0.77
C GLY A 48 -1.56 13.39 -0.23
N GLY A 49 -2.47 12.42 -0.19
CA GLY A 49 -3.66 12.37 -1.03
C GLY A 49 -3.34 11.90 -2.46
N ASN A 50 -3.47 10.60 -2.70
CA ASN A 50 -3.38 10.07 -4.05
C ASN A 50 -4.66 10.36 -4.85
N ASP A 51 -4.52 10.96 -6.03
CA ASP A 51 -5.63 11.13 -6.96
C ASP A 51 -5.94 9.80 -7.66
N GLY A 52 -6.84 9.01 -7.08
CA GLY A 52 -7.19 7.69 -7.61
C GLY A 52 -7.68 7.71 -9.06
N LEU A 53 -8.41 8.77 -9.46
CA LEU A 53 -8.95 8.92 -10.81
C LEU A 53 -7.89 9.34 -11.84
N ASN A 54 -6.74 9.85 -11.42
CA ASN A 54 -5.56 10.01 -12.28
C ASN A 54 -4.50 8.92 -12.06
N THR A 55 -4.72 7.96 -11.15
CA THR A 55 -3.88 6.78 -10.98
C THR A 55 -4.37 5.64 -11.85
N VAL A 56 -5.67 5.33 -11.72
CA VAL A 56 -6.43 4.38 -12.55
C VAL A 56 -7.53 5.18 -13.23
N ILE A 57 -7.27 5.55 -14.47
CA ILE A 57 -8.00 6.54 -15.24
C ILE A 57 -9.13 5.86 -16.01
N PRO A 58 -10.41 6.20 -15.75
CA PRO A 58 -11.55 5.75 -16.56
C PRO A 58 -11.62 6.55 -17.86
N TYR A 59 -10.63 6.34 -18.73
CA TYR A 59 -10.39 7.18 -19.91
C TYR A 59 -11.51 7.13 -20.96
N ALA A 60 -12.36 6.10 -20.92
CA ALA A 60 -13.51 5.95 -21.82
C ALA A 60 -14.80 6.57 -21.26
N ASP A 61 -14.78 7.17 -20.05
CA ASP A 61 -15.95 7.79 -19.43
C ASP A 61 -15.99 9.30 -19.71
N ASP A 62 -16.98 9.76 -20.47
CA ASP A 62 -17.17 11.19 -20.74
C ASP A 62 -17.36 12.02 -19.45
N ARG A 63 -17.92 11.43 -18.39
CA ARG A 63 -18.09 12.12 -17.11
C ARG A 63 -16.75 12.45 -16.46
N TYR A 64 -15.74 11.60 -16.65
CA TYR A 64 -14.38 11.87 -16.16
C TYR A 64 -13.80 13.08 -16.88
N HIS A 65 -13.90 13.14 -18.21
CA HIS A 65 -13.38 14.26 -19.01
C HIS A 65 -14.12 15.57 -18.71
N ASN A 66 -15.44 15.51 -18.60
CA ASN A 66 -16.26 16.68 -18.25
C ASN A 66 -15.96 17.20 -16.84
N ALA A 67 -15.78 16.31 -15.86
CA ALA A 67 -15.49 16.69 -14.48
C ALA A 67 -14.02 17.13 -14.28
N ARG A 68 -13.11 16.77 -15.19
CA ARG A 68 -11.66 17.01 -15.07
C ARG A 68 -11.07 17.69 -16.29
N SER A 69 -11.75 18.67 -16.85
CA SER A 69 -11.33 19.35 -18.10
C SER A 69 -9.90 19.91 -18.11
N VAL A 70 -9.33 20.21 -16.94
CA VAL A 70 -7.96 20.76 -16.80
C VAL A 70 -6.90 19.68 -16.57
N ILE A 71 -7.25 18.61 -15.86
CA ILE A 71 -6.29 17.61 -15.34
C ILE A 71 -6.55 16.19 -15.86
N GLY A 72 -7.56 16.01 -16.71
CA GLY A 72 -7.94 14.73 -17.29
C GLY A 72 -6.95 14.28 -18.36
N HIS A 73 -6.75 12.96 -18.45
CA HIS A 73 -5.87 12.36 -19.45
C HIS A 73 -6.66 11.86 -20.66
N ALA A 74 -6.25 12.25 -21.87
CA ALA A 74 -6.83 11.74 -23.10
C ALA A 74 -6.53 10.24 -23.29
N ALA A 75 -7.43 9.52 -23.98
CA ALA A 75 -7.36 8.07 -24.17
C ALA A 75 -6.07 7.56 -24.85
N ASN A 76 -5.38 8.40 -25.62
CA ASN A 76 -4.11 8.07 -26.27
C ASN A 76 -2.87 8.33 -25.39
N THR A 77 -3.05 8.94 -24.22
CA THR A 77 -1.97 9.23 -23.27
C THR A 77 -1.86 8.19 -22.17
N VAL A 78 -2.95 7.46 -21.88
CA VAL A 78 -3.01 6.48 -20.79
C VAL A 78 -2.39 5.14 -21.17
N LEU A 79 -1.90 4.43 -20.15
CA LEU A 79 -1.44 3.04 -20.29
C LEU A 79 -2.65 2.10 -20.12
N LYS A 80 -3.34 1.80 -21.22
CA LYS A 80 -4.60 1.03 -21.20
C LYS A 80 -4.47 -0.33 -20.52
N LEU A 81 -5.35 -0.62 -19.57
CA LEU A 81 -5.48 -1.94 -18.93
C LEU A 81 -6.56 -2.77 -19.63
N ASP A 82 -7.66 -2.13 -19.99
CA ASP A 82 -8.76 -2.68 -20.80
C ASP A 82 -9.36 -1.57 -21.68
N ASP A 83 -10.56 -1.80 -22.23
CA ASP A 83 -11.26 -0.84 -23.08
C ASP A 83 -11.79 0.40 -22.34
N TYR A 84 -11.87 0.37 -21.00
CA TYR A 84 -12.49 1.41 -20.17
C TYR A 84 -11.51 2.16 -19.25
N VAL A 85 -10.50 1.47 -18.71
CA VAL A 85 -9.53 2.02 -17.74
C VAL A 85 -8.07 1.85 -18.16
N GLY A 86 -7.23 2.79 -17.73
CA GLY A 86 -5.79 2.79 -17.98
C GLY A 86 -5.00 3.39 -16.81
N LEU A 87 -3.71 3.06 -16.70
CA LEU A 87 -2.84 3.67 -15.69
C LEU A 87 -2.32 5.03 -16.17
N HIS A 88 -1.95 5.88 -15.20
CA HIS A 88 -1.21 7.11 -15.45
C HIS A 88 0.07 6.85 -16.28
N PRO A 89 0.47 7.73 -17.23
CA PRO A 89 1.67 7.54 -18.05
C PRO A 89 2.95 7.24 -17.25
N ASN A 90 3.12 7.88 -16.09
CA ASN A 90 4.29 7.67 -15.21
C ASN A 90 4.31 6.32 -14.47
N LEU A 91 3.25 5.51 -14.61
CA LEU A 91 3.15 4.18 -13.99
C LEU A 91 3.54 3.07 -14.97
N ALA A 92 4.39 3.36 -15.96
CA ALA A 92 4.90 2.35 -16.91
C ALA A 92 5.48 1.09 -16.23
N PRO A 93 6.24 1.17 -15.12
CA PRO A 93 6.69 -0.03 -14.41
C PRO A 93 5.54 -0.87 -13.82
N PHE A 94 4.44 -0.25 -13.39
CA PHE A 94 3.26 -0.96 -12.90
C PHE A 94 2.47 -1.61 -14.03
N LYS A 95 2.42 -0.96 -15.20
CA LYS A 95 1.83 -1.56 -16.41
C LYS A 95 2.56 -2.85 -16.80
N GLU A 96 3.89 -2.86 -16.72
CA GLU A 96 4.67 -4.07 -16.96
C GLU A 96 4.29 -5.20 -15.97
N LEU A 97 4.13 -4.89 -14.67
CA LEU A 97 3.68 -5.87 -13.68
C LEU A 97 2.27 -6.39 -13.97
N TYR A 98 1.36 -5.52 -14.41
CA TYR A 98 0.01 -5.90 -14.80
C TYR A 98 0.01 -6.85 -16.00
N ASP A 99 0.78 -6.53 -17.05
CA ASP A 99 0.89 -7.35 -18.26
C ASP A 99 1.50 -8.73 -17.98
N GLN A 100 2.36 -8.82 -16.98
CA GLN A 100 2.92 -10.09 -16.50
C GLN A 100 1.97 -10.88 -15.57
N GLY A 101 0.77 -10.37 -15.28
CA GLY A 101 -0.17 -10.99 -14.35
C GLY A 101 0.27 -10.91 -12.88
N LYS A 102 1.21 -10.04 -12.54
CA LYS A 102 1.77 -9.86 -11.18
C LYS A 102 1.12 -8.71 -10.40
N MET A 103 0.22 -7.96 -11.03
CA MET A 103 -0.52 -6.87 -10.42
C MET A 103 -2.01 -7.00 -10.76
N ALA A 104 -2.85 -6.70 -9.78
CA ALA A 104 -4.29 -6.53 -9.97
C ALA A 104 -4.72 -5.16 -9.41
N VAL A 105 -5.78 -4.60 -9.98
CA VAL A 105 -6.41 -3.36 -9.49
C VAL A 105 -7.78 -3.73 -8.95
N VAL A 106 -8.06 -3.34 -7.70
CA VAL A 106 -9.38 -3.46 -7.08
C VAL A 106 -9.98 -2.07 -6.97
N GLN A 107 -11.04 -1.81 -7.74
CA GLN A 107 -11.76 -0.54 -7.72
C GLN A 107 -12.97 -0.61 -6.79
N GLY A 108 -13.50 0.56 -6.40
CA GLY A 108 -14.67 0.64 -5.52
C GLY A 108 -14.39 0.28 -4.06
N VAL A 109 -13.12 0.37 -3.63
CA VAL A 109 -12.69 0.08 -2.25
C VAL A 109 -13.01 1.29 -1.36
N GLY A 110 -13.86 1.08 -0.35
CA GLY A 110 -14.35 2.12 0.55
C GLY A 110 -15.10 1.53 1.74
N TYR A 111 -15.62 2.40 2.60
CA TYR A 111 -16.48 2.03 3.73
C TYR A 111 -17.86 2.71 3.61
N PRO A 112 -18.94 2.13 4.18
CA PRO A 112 -20.27 2.72 4.14
C PRO A 112 -20.29 4.12 4.75
N ASN A 113 -21.13 5.02 4.23
CA ASN A 113 -21.29 6.39 4.74
C ASN A 113 -19.95 7.15 4.86
N PRO A 114 -19.25 7.41 3.74
CA PRO A 114 -17.90 7.95 3.74
C PRO A 114 -17.81 9.27 4.51
N ASN A 115 -16.81 9.36 5.39
CA ASN A 115 -16.58 10.55 6.20
C ASN A 115 -15.85 11.62 5.37
N ARG A 116 -16.22 12.89 5.54
CA ARG A 116 -15.59 14.02 4.82
C ARG A 116 -14.40 14.64 5.57
N SER A 117 -14.19 14.26 6.83
CA SER A 117 -13.00 14.65 7.59
C SER A 117 -11.83 13.75 7.20
N HIS A 118 -10.71 14.39 6.82
CA HIS A 118 -9.47 13.71 6.49
C HIS A 118 -8.97 12.86 7.67
N PHE A 119 -8.91 13.45 8.87
CA PHE A 119 -8.42 12.77 10.09
C PHE A 119 -9.29 11.56 10.43
N ARG A 120 -10.62 11.76 10.46
CA ARG A 120 -11.54 10.67 10.79
C ARG A 120 -11.51 9.56 9.74
N SER A 121 -11.43 9.90 8.45
CA SER A 121 -11.29 8.88 7.39
C SER A 121 -10.01 8.08 7.55
N MET A 122 -8.92 8.74 7.95
CA MET A 122 -7.64 8.08 8.21
C MET A 122 -7.75 7.09 9.36
N ASP A 123 -8.37 7.51 10.47
CA ASP A 123 -8.60 6.65 11.64
C ASP A 123 -9.45 5.44 11.27
N ILE A 124 -10.50 5.61 10.45
CA ILE A 124 -11.34 4.50 9.98
C ILE A 124 -10.51 3.51 9.15
N TRP A 125 -9.68 3.97 8.22
CA TRP A 125 -8.83 3.09 7.41
C TRP A 125 -7.76 2.36 8.23
N GLN A 126 -7.17 3.04 9.21
CA GLN A 126 -6.14 2.47 10.06
C GLN A 126 -6.72 1.51 11.12
N SER A 127 -7.90 1.81 11.65
CA SER A 127 -8.58 0.99 12.64
C SER A 127 -9.42 -0.13 12.02
N GLY A 128 -9.96 0.03 10.82
CA GLY A 128 -10.98 -0.86 10.25
C GLY A 128 -12.33 -0.80 10.99
N ARG A 129 -12.63 0.30 11.70
CA ARG A 129 -13.84 0.47 12.54
C ARG A 129 -14.63 1.71 12.11
N PRO A 130 -15.47 1.62 11.06
CA PRO A 130 -16.20 2.78 10.54
C PRO A 130 -17.22 3.34 11.54
N ASP A 131 -17.80 2.50 12.38
CA ASP A 131 -18.93 2.84 13.27
C ASP A 131 -18.52 3.28 14.69
N GLU A 132 -17.22 3.32 15.00
CA GLU A 132 -16.72 3.65 16.34
C GLU A 132 -16.01 5.00 16.36
N ASP A 133 -16.55 5.98 17.09
CA ASP A 133 -16.05 7.37 17.06
C ASP A 133 -14.62 7.54 17.58
N VAL A 134 -14.21 6.73 18.56
CA VAL A 134 -12.87 6.78 19.16
C VAL A 134 -12.26 5.38 19.15
N VAL A 135 -11.17 5.22 18.41
CA VAL A 135 -10.45 3.95 18.32
C VAL A 135 -8.96 4.22 18.48
N THR A 136 -8.35 3.56 19.45
CA THR A 136 -6.92 3.75 19.77
C THR A 136 -6.02 2.66 19.19
N THR A 137 -6.60 1.63 18.58
CA THR A 137 -5.89 0.45 18.06
C THR A 137 -6.15 0.24 16.57
N GLY A 138 -5.15 -0.25 15.87
CA GLY A 138 -5.17 -0.54 14.44
C GLY A 138 -5.47 -1.99 14.13
N TRP A 139 -5.91 -2.27 12.90
CA TRP A 139 -6.20 -3.65 12.51
C TRP A 139 -4.93 -4.52 12.40
N ILE A 140 -3.78 -3.94 12.07
CA ILE A 140 -2.50 -4.67 12.00
C ILE A 140 -1.99 -4.97 13.41
N GLY A 141 -2.02 -3.97 14.30
CA GLY A 141 -1.65 -4.15 15.71
C GLY A 141 -2.48 -5.24 16.38
N ARG A 142 -3.82 -5.17 16.23
CA ARG A 142 -4.71 -6.23 16.72
C ARG A 142 -4.45 -7.59 16.09
N TYR A 143 -4.07 -7.65 14.81
CA TYR A 143 -3.66 -8.92 14.20
C TYR A 143 -2.45 -9.51 14.93
N PHE A 144 -1.42 -8.71 15.23
CA PHE A 144 -0.25 -9.19 15.96
C PHE A 144 -0.61 -9.66 17.39
N ASP A 145 -1.42 -8.90 18.12
CA ASP A 145 -1.83 -9.29 19.48
C ASP A 145 -2.58 -10.62 19.52
N ASN A 146 -3.39 -10.92 18.49
CA ASN A 146 -4.24 -12.11 18.45
C ASN A 146 -3.58 -13.31 17.75
N ALA A 147 -2.72 -13.08 16.76
CA ALA A 147 -2.17 -14.13 15.90
C ALA A 147 -0.66 -14.37 16.11
N CYS A 148 0.03 -13.52 16.88
CA CYS A 148 1.49 -13.57 17.04
C CYS A 148 1.92 -13.58 18.52
N ALA A 149 1.08 -14.10 19.43
CA ALA A 149 1.43 -14.25 20.84
C ALA A 149 2.74 -15.06 21.01
N GLY A 150 3.73 -14.49 21.71
CA GLY A 150 5.04 -15.10 21.93
C GLY A 150 5.98 -15.04 20.71
N ALA A 151 5.59 -14.40 19.61
CA ALA A 151 6.46 -14.19 18.46
C ALA A 151 7.51 -13.11 18.74
N ASP A 152 8.61 -13.18 17.98
CA ASP A 152 9.64 -12.14 18.03
C ASP A 152 9.06 -10.78 17.59
N PRO A 153 9.34 -9.66 18.28
CA PRO A 153 8.84 -8.33 17.90
C PRO A 153 9.13 -7.92 16.45
N LYS A 154 10.14 -8.52 15.80
CA LYS A 154 10.47 -8.29 14.38
C LYS A 154 9.40 -8.79 13.39
N VAL A 155 8.35 -9.47 13.84
CA VAL A 155 7.21 -9.84 12.95
C VAL A 155 6.45 -8.62 12.40
N GLY A 156 6.59 -7.46 13.03
CA GLY A 156 6.02 -6.19 12.57
C GLY A 156 7.08 -5.10 12.51
N ILE A 157 7.27 -4.50 11.34
CA ILE A 157 8.20 -3.37 11.15
C ILE A 157 7.43 -2.20 10.55
N SER A 158 7.48 -1.05 11.22
CA SER A 158 7.00 0.23 10.68
C SER A 158 8.20 1.09 10.30
N ILE A 159 8.18 1.66 9.10
CA ILE A 159 9.23 2.55 8.60
C ILE A 159 8.58 3.91 8.33
N GLY A 160 8.90 4.91 9.16
CA GLY A 160 8.36 6.26 9.06
C GLY A 160 8.86 7.14 10.20
N GLU A 161 8.47 8.42 10.22
CA GLU A 161 8.79 9.33 11.33
C GLU A 161 7.97 9.00 12.58
N THR A 162 6.72 8.58 12.38
CA THR A 162 5.80 8.14 13.44
C THR A 162 5.18 6.79 13.06
N SER A 163 4.88 5.97 14.07
CA SER A 163 4.14 4.73 13.85
C SER A 163 2.68 5.08 13.51
N PRO A 164 2.07 4.49 12.46
CA PRO A 164 0.67 4.68 12.17
C PRO A 164 -0.20 3.96 13.22
N VAL A 165 -1.42 4.46 13.46
CA VAL A 165 -2.39 3.81 14.37
C VAL A 165 -2.68 2.39 13.92
N ALA A 166 -2.59 2.10 12.61
CA ALA A 166 -2.73 0.77 12.05
C ALA A 166 -1.87 -0.29 12.78
N MET A 167 -0.70 0.09 13.29
CA MET A 167 0.25 -0.77 13.99
C MET A 167 0.07 -0.81 15.51
N HIS A 168 -0.84 -0.02 16.09
CA HIS A 168 -1.09 -0.02 17.53
C HIS A 168 -1.97 -1.22 17.91
N GLY A 169 -1.47 -2.09 18.79
CA GLY A 169 -2.20 -3.21 19.40
C GLY A 169 -3.07 -2.74 20.56
#